data_AF-A0A6G3Y1A7-F1
#
_entry.id   AF-A0A6G3Y1A7-F1
#
_cell.length_a   1.000
_cell.length_b   1.000
_cell.length_c   1.000
_cell.angle_alpha   90.00
_cell.angle_beta   90.00
_cell.angle_gamma   90.00
#
_symmetry.space_group_name_H-M   'P 1'
#
loop_
_entity.id
_entity.type
_entity.pdbx_description
1 polymer ?
#
loop_
_entity_poly.entity_id
_entity_poly.type
_entity_poly.pdbx_seq_one_letter_code
_entity_poly.pdbx_strand_id
1 'polypeptide(L)' 'RHLCRSTVGLGVGRDGAFAEYVVLPASNVWVHRVPVDLDIAAIFDPFGNAVHTALSFPLVGEDVLITGAGPIG' A
#
# COMPACT_ATOMS: atom_id res chain seq x y z
N ARG A 1 4.53 -5.77 -10.47
CA ARG A 1 5.82 -6.50 -10.50
C ARG A 1 6.53 -6.28 -9.16
N HIS A 2 6.36 -7.15 -8.17
CA HIS A 2 6.96 -6.95 -6.84
C HIS A 2 8.35 -7.58 -6.69
N LEU A 3 8.80 -8.41 -7.65
CA LEU A 3 10.10 -9.11 -7.64
C LEU A 3 11.14 -8.52 -8.60
N CYS A 4 11.10 -7.21 -8.87
CA CYS A 4 12.09 -6.58 -9.75
C CYS A 4 13.45 -6.51 -9.03
N ARG A 5 14.51 -7.05 -9.64
CA ARG A 5 15.88 -7.04 -9.09
C ARG A 5 16.46 -5.63 -8.93
N SER A 6 15.94 -4.66 -9.66
CA SER A 6 16.43 -3.27 -9.70
C SER A 6 15.37 -2.28 -9.21
N THR A 7 14.66 -2.64 -8.15
CA THR A 7 13.65 -1.76 -7.54
C THR A 7 14.33 -0.57 -6.85
N VAL A 8 13.84 0.65 -7.12
CA VAL A 8 14.28 1.88 -6.45
C VAL A 8 13.10 2.42 -5.65
N GLY A 9 13.23 2.44 -4.32
CA GLY A 9 12.15 2.88 -3.43
C GLY A 9 11.91 4.39 -3.50
N LEU A 10 10.66 4.81 -3.68
CA LEU A 10 10.25 6.20 -3.61
C LEU A 10 10.40 6.71 -2.16
N GLY A 11 11.11 7.82 -1.96
CA GLY A 11 11.40 8.34 -0.62
C GLY A 11 12.52 7.61 0.15
N VAL A 12 13.20 6.65 -0.50
CA VAL A 12 14.35 5.94 0.09
C VAL A 12 15.55 5.95 -0.86
N GLY A 13 15.38 5.42 -2.09
CA GLY A 13 16.42 5.38 -3.12
C GLY A 13 16.33 6.51 -4.15
N ARG A 14 15.28 7.33 -4.09
CA ARG A 14 15.02 8.55 -4.88
C ARG A 14 14.09 9.47 -4.10
N ASP A 15 13.93 10.71 -4.55
CA ASP A 15 13.05 11.71 -3.91
C ASP A 15 11.63 11.17 -3.66
N GLY A 16 11.07 11.56 -2.51
CA GLY A 16 9.80 11.05 -1.98
C GLY A 16 8.61 11.97 -2.17
N ALA A 17 7.52 11.64 -1.47
CA ALA A 17 6.24 12.33 -1.59
C ALA A 17 5.99 13.45 -0.56
N PHE A 18 6.90 13.68 0.39
CA PHE A 18 6.82 14.81 1.32
C PHE A 18 7.34 16.10 0.67
N ALA A 19 6.66 16.49 -0.41
CA ALA A 19 6.91 17.69 -1.21
C ALA A 19 5.61 18.07 -1.94
N GLU A 20 5.53 19.29 -2.48
CA GLU A 20 4.36 19.73 -3.24
C GLU A 20 4.15 18.93 -4.54
N TYR A 21 5.23 18.37 -5.10
CA TYR A 21 5.21 17.56 -6.32
C TYR A 21 6.15 16.36 -6.20
N VAL A 22 5.82 15.26 -6.86
CA VAL A 22 6.64 14.04 -6.93
C VAL A 22 6.69 13.52 -8.36
N VAL A 23 7.86 13.02 -8.79
CA VAL A 23 8.05 12.43 -10.11
C VAL A 23 8.23 10.91 -9.97
N LEU A 24 7.41 10.14 -10.67
CA LEU A 24 7.47 8.68 -10.71
C LEU A 24 7.00 8.15 -12.09
N PRO A 25 7.38 6.92 -12.48
CA PRO A 25 6.90 6.31 -13.70
C PRO A 25 5.37 6.16 -13.69
N ALA A 26 4.71 6.47 -14.82
CA ALA A 26 3.25 6.35 -14.94
C ALA A 26 2.72 4.94 -14.61
N SER A 27 3.53 3.89 -14.86
CA SER A 27 3.21 2.50 -14.53
C SER A 27 3.07 2.22 -13.03
N ASN A 28 3.58 3.09 -12.18
CA ASN A 28 3.51 2.98 -10.72
C ASN A 28 2.38 3.83 -10.11
N VAL A 29 1.65 4.60 -10.93
CA VAL A 29 0.54 5.43 -10.49
C VAL A 29 -0.73 4.58 -10.43
N TRP A 30 -1.44 4.64 -9.30
CA TRP A 30 -2.79 4.12 -9.18
C TRP A 30 -3.82 5.25 -9.27
N VAL A 31 -4.84 5.09 -10.10
CA VAL A 31 -5.89 6.09 -10.29
C VAL A 31 -7.18 5.62 -9.63
N HIS A 32 -7.61 6.33 -8.60
CA HIS A 32 -8.93 6.11 -7.99
C HIS A 32 -10.01 6.56 -8.98
N ARG A 33 -10.91 5.64 -9.36
CA ARG A 33 -11.99 5.88 -10.34
C ARG A 33 -13.29 6.34 -9.69
N VAL A 34 -13.34 6.34 -8.37
CA VAL A 34 -14.47 6.79 -7.55
C VAL A 34 -13.93 7.77 -6.51
N PRO A 35 -14.77 8.68 -5.97
CA PRO A 35 -14.36 9.51 -4.85
C PRO A 35 -13.91 8.66 -3.68
N VAL A 36 -12.71 8.94 -3.16
CA VAL A 36 -12.14 8.34 -1.95
C VAL A 36 -11.64 9.50 -1.10
N ASP A 37 -11.86 9.41 0.21
CA ASP A 37 -11.29 10.34 1.17
C ASP A 37 -9.76 10.37 1.04
N LEU A 38 -9.16 11.56 1.07
CA LEU A 38 -7.73 11.71 0.81
C LEU A 38 -6.87 11.07 1.90
N ASP A 39 -7.31 11.06 3.16
CA ASP A 39 -6.58 10.42 4.25
C ASP A 39 -6.58 8.90 4.08
N ILE A 40 -7.67 8.34 3.54
CA ILE A 40 -7.75 6.93 3.19
C ILE A 40 -6.88 6.63 1.96
N ALA A 41 -6.93 7.45 0.92
CA ALA A 41 -6.11 7.28 -0.27
C ALA A 41 -4.60 7.34 0.06
N ALA A 42 -4.19 8.18 1.01
CA ALA A 42 -2.80 8.32 1.43
C ALA A 42 -2.21 7.06 2.08
N ILE A 43 -3.04 6.18 2.65
CA ILE A 43 -2.61 4.93 3.29
C ILE A 43 -2.82 3.69 2.41
N PHE A 44 -3.11 3.83 1.11
CA PHE A 44 -3.40 2.69 0.23
C PHE A 44 -2.25 1.68 0.12
N ASP A 45 -1.00 2.10 0.28
CA ASP A 45 0.15 1.20 0.26
C ASP A 45 0.18 0.26 1.49
N PRO A 46 0.20 0.75 2.74
CA PRO A 46 0.11 -0.13 3.91
C PRO A 46 -1.24 -0.85 4.01
N PHE A 47 -2.34 -0.23 3.57
CA PHE A 47 -3.65 -0.89 3.54
C PHE A 47 -3.68 -2.05 2.53
N GLY A 48 -3.02 -1.89 1.37
CA GLY A 48 -2.83 -2.97 0.40
C GLY A 48 -2.09 -4.17 1.00
N ASN A 49 -1.10 -3.94 1.87
CA ASN A 49 -0.41 -5.02 2.59
C ASN A 49 -1.37 -5.73 3.56
N ALA A 50 -2.21 -5.00 4.29
CA ALA A 50 -3.21 -5.58 5.18
C ALA A 50 -4.21 -6.45 4.39
N VAL A 51 -4.72 -5.94 3.25
CA VAL A 51 -5.61 -6.68 2.35
C VAL A 51 -4.93 -7.94 1.80
N HIS A 52 -3.67 -7.82 1.36
CA HIS A 52 -2.90 -8.96 0.85
C HIS A 52 -2.77 -10.07 1.88
N THR A 53 -2.47 -9.73 3.14
CA THR A 53 -2.36 -10.70 4.24
C THR A 53 -3.73 -11.26 4.64
N ALA A 54 -4.70 -10.40 4.94
CA ALA A 54 -6.00 -10.80 5.49
C ALA A 54 -6.81 -11.64 4.49
N LEU A 55 -6.77 -11.31 3.20
CA LEU A 55 -7.53 -12.03 2.17
C LEU A 55 -6.76 -13.20 1.54
N SER A 56 -5.64 -13.63 2.13
CA SER A 56 -4.93 -14.83 1.68
C SER A 56 -5.72 -16.12 1.92
N PHE A 57 -6.73 -16.10 2.80
CA PHE A 57 -7.56 -17.25 3.16
C PHE A 57 -9.06 -16.87 3.24
N PRO A 58 -10.00 -17.82 3.10
CA PRO A 58 -11.39 -17.62 3.49
C PRO A 58 -11.49 -17.40 5.00
N LEU A 59 -12.20 -16.36 5.44
CA LEU A 59 -12.27 -15.96 6.85
C LEU A 59 -13.65 -16.10 7.49
N VAL A 60 -14.70 -16.41 6.72
CA VAL A 60 -16.07 -16.42 7.24
C VAL A 60 -16.24 -17.56 8.24
N GLY A 61 -16.43 -17.21 9.52
CA GLY A 61 -16.64 -18.19 10.60
C GLY A 61 -15.37 -18.76 11.20
N GLU A 62 -14.20 -18.26 10.81
CA GLU A 62 -12.90 -18.71 11.32
C GLU A 62 -12.42 -17.84 12.49
N ASP A 63 -11.70 -18.46 13.42
CA ASP A 63 -10.97 -17.74 14.46
C ASP A 63 -9.63 -17.23 13.90
N VAL A 64 -9.38 -15.93 14.05
CA VAL A 64 -8.18 -15.27 13.50
C VAL A 64 -7.34 -14.69 14.64
N LEU A 65 -6.07 -15.09 14.71
CA LEU A 65 -5.09 -14.47 15.59
C LEU A 65 -4.29 -13.41 14.82
N ILE A 66 -4.30 -12.17 15.33
CA ILE A 66 -3.43 -11.10 14.86
C ILE A 66 -2.37 -10.83 15.94
N THR A 67 -1.09 -10.99 15.59
CA THR A 67 0.03 -10.69 16.49
C THR A 67 0.71 -9.38 16.10
N GLY A 68 0.28 -8.28 16.73
CA GLY A 68 0.85 -6.94 16.57
C GLY A 68 -0.18 -5.94 16.02
N ALA A 69 -0.55 -4.95 16.83
CA ALA A 69 -1.53 -3.91 16.50
C ALA A 69 -0.86 -2.62 16.00
N GLY A 70 0.06 -2.77 15.06
CA GLY A 70 0.65 -1.63 14.33
C GLY A 70 -0.29 -1.15 13.23
N PRO A 71 0.06 -0.12 12.44
CA PRO A 71 -0.85 0.42 11.42
C PRO A 71 -1.39 -0.58 10.38
N ILE A 72 -0.73 -1.73 10.18
CA ILE A 72 -1.15 -2.78 9.25
C ILE A 72 -1.98 -3.88 9.94
N GLY A 73 -1.67 -4.21 11.19
CA GLY A 73 -2.22 -5.38 11.91
C GLY A 73 -3.35 -4.98 12.84
#